data_AF-A0A239TGS8-F1
#
_entry.id   AF-A0A239TGS8-F1
#
_cell.length_a   1.000
_cell.length_b   1.000
_cell.length_c   1.000
_cell.angle_alpha   90.00
_cell.angle_beta   90.00
_cell.angle_gamma   90.00
#
_symmetry.space_group_name_H-M   'P 1'
#
loop_
_entity.id
_entity.type
_entity.pdbx_description
1 polymer ?
#
loop_
_entity_poly.entity_id
_entity_poly.type
_entity_poly.pdbx_seq_one_letter_code
_entity_poly.pdbx_strand_id
1 'polypeptide(L)' 'MISDEMMTNDTLKPYFMKNKKWYYFDEENFCYKLTDRAPRKAIESYRKFYDDELIKINGEWHIIQK' A
#
# COMPACT_ATOMS: atom_id res chain seq x y z
N MET A 1 -26.30 -15.23 5.82
CA MET A 1 -25.95 -14.48 4.61
C MET A 1 -25.37 -13.17 5.09
N ILE A 2 -24.04 -13.10 5.23
CA ILE A 2 -23.37 -11.88 5.62
C ILE A 2 -23.40 -11.00 4.38
N SER A 3 -24.14 -9.91 4.47
CA SER A 3 -24.41 -8.97 3.40
C SER A 3 -23.13 -8.56 2.69
N ASP A 4 -23.25 -8.49 1.37
CA ASP A 4 -22.31 -8.06 0.32
C ASP A 4 -21.79 -6.61 0.50
N GLU A 5 -21.59 -6.17 1.75
CA GLU A 5 -21.21 -4.80 2.14
C GLU A 5 -19.96 -4.82 3.03
N MET A 6 -19.03 -5.75 2.80
CA MET A 6 -17.71 -5.68 3.43
C MET A 6 -16.73 -4.90 2.55
N MET A 7 -16.43 -3.69 3.03
CA MET A 7 -15.21 -2.94 2.78
C MET A 7 -15.04 -2.43 1.35
N THR A 8 -15.71 -1.32 1.04
CA THR A 8 -15.17 -0.34 0.10
C THR A 8 -13.83 0.16 0.67
N ASN A 9 -12.75 -0.54 0.30
CA ASN A 9 -11.34 -0.32 0.62
C ASN A 9 -10.80 1.03 0.09
N ASP A 10 -11.61 2.08 0.10
CA ASP A 10 -11.20 3.38 -0.44
C ASP A 10 -10.28 4.13 0.55
N THR A 11 -10.27 3.74 1.83
CA THR A 11 -9.40 4.32 2.87
C THR A 11 -8.00 3.69 2.95
N LEU A 12 -7.74 2.57 2.27
CA LEU A 12 -6.45 1.85 2.33
C LEU A 12 -5.54 2.10 1.12
N LYS A 13 -5.97 2.90 0.14
CA LYS A 13 -5.11 3.20 -1.02
C LYS A 13 -3.90 4.04 -0.58
N PRO A 14 -2.67 3.55 -0.77
CA PRO A 14 -1.47 4.29 -0.39
C PRO A 14 -1.36 5.57 -1.22
N TYR A 15 -0.73 6.60 -0.64
CA TYR A 15 -0.65 7.93 -1.24
C TYR A 15 0.02 7.91 -2.63
N PHE A 16 0.97 7.01 -2.87
CA PHE A 16 1.62 6.89 -4.18
C PHE A 16 0.65 6.47 -5.29
N MET A 17 -0.46 5.78 -4.94
CA MET A 17 -1.48 5.37 -5.90
C MET A 17 -2.45 6.49 -6.29
N LYS A 18 -2.42 7.65 -5.60
CA LYS A 18 -3.28 8.80 -5.93
C LYS A 18 -3.01 9.37 -7.31
N ASN A 19 -1.82 9.17 -7.86
CA ASN A 19 -1.48 9.61 -9.20
C ASN A 19 -0.80 8.49 -9.98
N LYS A 20 -1.46 8.05 -11.05
CA LYS A 20 -0.96 7.00 -11.95
C LYS A 20 0.36 7.36 -12.64
N LYS A 21 0.81 8.62 -12.62
CA LYS A 21 2.12 9.03 -13.14
C LYS A 21 3.28 8.72 -12.19
N TRP A 22 3.01 8.47 -10.90
CA TRP A 22 4.03 8.22 -9.87
C TRP A 22 4.45 6.76 -9.79
N TYR A 23 3.70 5.84 -10.38
CA TYR A 23 3.98 4.41 -10.31
C TYR A 23 3.57 3.71 -11.59
N TYR A 24 4.14 2.53 -11.81
CA TYR A 24 3.70 1.57 -12.81
C TYR A 24 3.68 0.19 -12.16
N PHE A 25 2.89 -0.71 -12.74
CA PHE A 25 2.90 -2.09 -12.34
C PHE A 25 3.97 -2.81 -13.16
N ASP A 26 4.90 -3.45 -12.48
CA ASP A 26 5.96 -4.27 -13.06
C ASP A 26 5.44 -5.71 -13.14
N GLU A 27 5.02 -6.13 -14.33
CA GLU A 27 4.43 -7.46 -14.54
C GLU A 27 5.43 -8.59 -14.32
N GLU A 28 6.72 -8.34 -14.56
CA GLU A 28 7.81 -9.32 -14.39
C GLU A 28 8.01 -9.72 -12.93
N ASN A 29 8.00 -8.73 -12.03
CA ASN A 29 8.18 -8.96 -10.58
C ASN A 29 6.85 -8.93 -9.81
N PHE A 30 5.73 -8.79 -10.52
CA PHE A 30 4.38 -8.68 -9.99
C PHE A 30 4.26 -7.64 -8.85
N CYS A 31 4.94 -6.50 -9.00
CA CYS A 31 5.02 -5.45 -7.98
C CYS A 31 4.82 -4.07 -8.58
N TYR A 32 4.23 -3.14 -7.83
CA TYR A 32 4.27 -1.72 -8.18
C TYR A 32 5.69 -1.19 -8.03
N LYS A 33 6.16 -0.37 -8.97
CA LYS A 33 7.40 0.39 -8.89
C LYS A 33 7.11 1.88 -9.03
N LEU A 34 7.88 2.73 -8.36
CA LEU A 34 7.76 4.18 -8.50
C LEU A 34 8.52 4.69 -9.72
N THR A 35 7.98 5.74 -10.34
CA THR A 35 8.67 6.50 -11.38
C THR A 35 9.48 7.64 -10.74
N ASP A 36 10.43 8.20 -11.48
CA ASP A 36 11.19 9.41 -11.08
C ASP A 36 10.29 10.63 -10.78
N ARG A 37 9.05 10.61 -11.32
CA ARG A 37 8.06 11.67 -11.10
C ARG A 37 7.36 11.59 -9.75
N ALA A 38 7.59 10.52 -8.98
CA ALA A 38 7.00 10.35 -7.67
C ALA A 38 7.59 11.36 -6.68
N PRO A 39 6.78 12.24 -6.06
CA PRO A 39 7.28 13.15 -5.04
C PRO A 39 7.71 12.37 -3.80
N ARG A 40 8.53 12.99 -2.94
CA ARG A 40 9.04 12.33 -1.71
C ARG A 40 7.93 11.71 -0.85
N LYS A 41 6.77 12.37 -0.75
CA LYS A 41 5.58 11.84 -0.04
C LYS A 41 5.04 10.53 -0.63
N ALA A 42 5.08 10.37 -1.96
CA ALA A 42 4.72 9.12 -2.62
C ALA A 42 5.76 8.03 -2.34
N ILE A 43 7.06 8.37 -2.35
CA ILE A 43 8.14 7.44 -1.98
C ILE A 43 7.97 6.94 -0.54
N GLU A 44 7.69 7.82 0.41
CA GLU A 44 7.45 7.43 1.81
C GLU A 44 6.23 6.53 1.96
N SER A 45 5.13 6.82 1.25
CA SER A 45 3.94 5.97 1.30
C SER A 45 4.13 4.63 0.59
N TYR A 46 4.95 4.57 -0.46
CA TYR A 46 5.30 3.31 -1.13
C TYR A 46 6.15 2.43 -0.21
N ARG A 47 7.13 3.04 0.48
CA ARG A 47 7.92 2.32 1.50
C ARG A 47 6.98 1.74 2.53
N LYS A 48 6.12 2.54 3.15
CA LYS A 48 5.11 2.03 4.10
C LYS A 48 4.28 0.88 3.53
N PHE A 49 3.82 0.98 2.28
CA PHE A 49 3.02 -0.07 1.65
C PHE A 49 3.74 -1.42 1.51
N TYR A 50 5.06 -1.42 1.28
CA TYR A 50 5.87 -2.64 1.18
C TYR A 50 6.59 -3.03 2.48
N ASP A 51 6.73 -2.10 3.41
CA ASP A 51 7.35 -2.26 4.72
C ASP A 51 6.31 -2.68 5.77
N ASP A 52 5.02 -2.64 5.44
CA ASP A 52 3.88 -3.16 6.22
C ASP A 52 3.91 -4.72 6.27
N GLU A 53 4.95 -5.30 6.87
CA GLU A 53 4.82 -6.55 7.65
C GLU A 53 4.14 -6.25 9.00
N LEU A 54 3.02 -5.52 8.97
CA LEU A 54 2.22 -5.25 10.15
C LEU A 54 1.06 -6.24 10.20
N ILE A 55 1.28 -7.33 10.93
CA ILE A 55 0.21 -8.27 11.26
C ILE A 55 -0.75 -7.56 12.21
N LYS A 56 -1.96 -7.27 11.74
CA LYS A 56 -3.05 -6.77 12.58
C LYS A 56 -3.66 -7.95 13.33
N ILE A 57 -3.23 -8.18 14.57
CA ILE A 57 -3.86 -9.14 15.48
C ILE A 57 -4.79 -8.34 16.40
N ASN A 58 -6.09 -8.65 16.39
CA ASN A 58 -7.09 -8.07 17.29
C ASN A 58 -7.18 -6.52 17.34
N GLY A 59 -6.73 -5.81 16.30
CA GLY A 59 -6.87 -4.35 16.21
C GLY A 59 -5.69 -3.54 16.73
N GLU A 60 -4.61 -4.18 17.17
CA GLU A 60 -3.37 -3.51 17.56
C GLU A 60 -2.24 -3.76 16.55
N TRP A 61 -1.40 -2.75 16.37
CA TRP A 61 -0.28 -2.78 15.43
C TRP A 61 0.98 -3.29 16.14
N HIS A 62 1.46 -4.47 15.76
CA HIS A 62 2.66 -5.06 16.32
C HIS A 62 3.80 -5.05 15.29
N ILE A 63 4.93 -4.44 15.65
CA ILE A 63 6.17 -4.47 14.87
C ILE A 63 6.97 -5.70 15.32
N ILE A 64 7.22 -6.64 14.40
CA ILE A 64 8.09 -7.79 14.67
C ILE A 64 9.52 -7.40 14.26
N GLN A 65 10.43 -7.33 15.22
CA GLN A 65 11.86 -7.31 14.91
C GLN A 65 12.36 -8.75 14.90
N LYS A 66 13.03 -9.13 13.80
CA LYS A 66 13.56 -10.46 13.51
C LYS A 66 14.76 -10.83 14.39
#